data_AF-A0A452CGL0-F1
#
_entry.id   AF-A0A452CGL0-F1
#
_cell.length_a   1.000
_cell.length_b   1.000
_cell.length_c   1.000
_cell.angle_alpha   90.00
_cell.angle_beta   90.00
_cell.angle_gamma   90.00
#
_symmetry.space_group_name_H-M   'P 1'
#
loop_
_entity.id
_entity.type
_entity.pdbx_description
1 polymer ?
#
loop_
_entity_poly.entity_id
_entity_poly.type
_entity_poly.pdbx_seq_one_letter_code
_entity_poly.pdbx_strand_id
1 'polypeptide(L)'
;MSFRDLRNFTEMMRALGYPRHISMENFRTPNFGLVSEVLLWLVKRYEPQTDIPSDVETEQDRVFFIKAIAQFMIADLKAARQLASEITSKGASLYDLLGKEVELRELRTEAIARPLEINETEKVMRIAIKDILVQVQKTKDLLNNVASDEANLEAKIDKRKLELERNRKRLQTLQSVRPAFMDEYEKTEDELQKQYDIYLEKFRNLAYLEQQLEDHHRIEQERFEEAENTLRLMQNKLKEEEKRLLKSRSRPGVPEAALSDKPAWSLSPSERPSTGNDDSDIDIQEDDESDSELEERRLSKPRTAMEALLQGRPSKRVVGTMQGGDSDDDMEAAPALLGKCKTPSSKKQEDSEDSEIDMEDDEDDDDLEDESIALSPAKPSQRVRKPEPLDESDNDF
;
A
#
# COMPACT_ATOMS: atom_id res chain seq x y z
N MET A 1 25.38 -31.69 -39.32
CA MET A 1 24.70 -33.00 -39.30
C MET A 1 25.64 -34.05 -39.86
N SER A 2 25.62 -35.28 -39.34
CA SER A 2 26.49 -36.34 -39.87
C SER A 2 25.99 -36.83 -41.23
N PHE A 3 26.87 -37.45 -42.02
CA PHE A 3 26.49 -38.08 -43.30
C PHE A 3 25.37 -39.12 -43.13
N ARG A 4 25.37 -39.83 -41.99
CA ARG A 4 24.35 -40.81 -41.65
C ARG A 4 22.99 -40.16 -41.43
N ASP A 5 22.95 -39.00 -40.75
CA ASP A 5 21.69 -38.29 -40.47
C ASP A 5 21.05 -37.74 -41.75
N LEU A 6 21.85 -37.15 -42.64
CA LEU A 6 21.34 -36.66 -43.94
C LEU A 6 20.80 -37.81 -44.79
N ARG A 7 21.52 -38.93 -44.87
CA ARG A 7 21.07 -40.10 -45.63
C ARG A 7 19.74 -40.62 -45.07
N ASN A 8 19.65 -40.81 -43.75
CA ASN A 8 18.42 -41.25 -43.10
C ASN A 8 17.27 -40.28 -43.36
N PHE A 9 17.50 -38.97 -43.25
CA PHE A 9 16.50 -37.95 -43.55
C PHE A 9 16.01 -38.03 -45.01
N THR A 10 16.92 -38.14 -45.98
CA THR A 10 16.53 -38.27 -47.39
C THR A 10 15.73 -39.53 -47.68
N GLU A 11 16.07 -40.66 -47.06
CA GLU A 11 15.34 -41.92 -47.18
C GLU A 11 13.95 -41.81 -46.52
N MET A 12 13.85 -41.18 -45.34
CA MET A 12 12.58 -40.95 -44.65
C MET A 12 11.64 -40.03 -45.43
N MET A 13 12.13 -38.91 -45.94
CA MET A 13 11.29 -38.00 -46.74
C MET A 13 10.78 -38.66 -48.02
N ARG A 14 11.61 -39.52 -48.65
CA ARG A 14 11.19 -40.34 -49.79
C ARG A 14 10.13 -41.37 -49.40
N ALA A 15 10.30 -42.07 -48.27
CA ALA A 15 9.34 -43.05 -47.78
C ALA A 15 7.98 -42.42 -47.42
N LEU A 16 8.01 -41.19 -46.90
CA LEU A 16 6.80 -40.40 -46.69
C LEU A 16 6.17 -39.96 -48.02
N GLY A 17 6.90 -39.93 -49.13
CA GLY A 17 6.38 -39.52 -50.44
C GLY A 17 6.46 -38.01 -50.67
N TYR A 18 7.50 -37.36 -50.13
CA TYR A 18 7.79 -35.96 -50.43
C TYR A 18 8.06 -35.79 -51.95
N PRO A 19 7.39 -34.84 -52.63
CA PRO A 19 7.36 -34.78 -54.09
C PRO A 19 8.70 -34.37 -54.73
N ARG A 20 9.57 -33.66 -54.01
CA ARG A 20 10.85 -33.17 -54.52
C ARG A 20 11.99 -34.10 -54.13
N HIS A 21 12.87 -34.44 -55.08
CA HIS A 21 14.05 -35.25 -54.78
C HIS A 21 15.08 -34.45 -53.95
N ILE A 22 15.38 -34.93 -52.75
CA ILE A 22 16.40 -34.37 -51.86
C ILE A 22 17.69 -35.16 -52.04
N SER A 23 18.76 -34.50 -52.51
CA SER A 23 20.11 -35.06 -52.62
C SER A 23 20.97 -34.65 -51.42
N MET A 24 22.00 -35.44 -51.12
CA MET A 24 23.02 -35.11 -50.13
C MET A 24 23.76 -33.80 -50.48
N GLU A 25 23.83 -33.45 -51.76
CA GLU A 25 24.49 -32.22 -52.23
C GLU A 25 23.73 -30.96 -51.83
N ASN A 26 22.42 -31.04 -51.61
CA ASN A 26 21.57 -29.89 -51.26
C ASN A 26 21.90 -29.25 -49.91
N PHE A 27 22.68 -29.94 -49.06
CA PHE A 27 23.07 -29.51 -47.72
C PHE A 27 24.58 -29.26 -47.59
N ARG A 28 25.34 -29.29 -48.69
CA ARG A 28 26.77 -28.89 -48.67
C ARG A 28 26.95 -27.41 -48.29
N THR A 29 25.96 -26.59 -48.59
CA THR A 29 25.83 -25.20 -48.16
C THR A 29 24.50 -25.03 -47.40
N PRO A 30 24.38 -24.05 -46.49
CA PRO A 30 23.11 -23.75 -45.83
C PRO A 30 21.99 -23.49 -46.84
N ASN A 31 20.90 -24.26 -46.76
CA ASN A 31 19.79 -24.20 -47.70
C ASN A 31 18.45 -24.12 -46.96
N PHE A 32 18.14 -22.91 -46.46
CA PHE A 32 16.93 -22.69 -45.68
C PHE A 32 15.67 -22.88 -46.50
N GLY A 33 15.65 -22.48 -47.78
CA GLY A 33 14.48 -22.62 -48.64
C GLY A 33 14.01 -24.07 -48.81
N LEU A 34 14.94 -25.02 -48.90
CA LEU A 34 14.59 -26.44 -48.92
C LEU A 34 14.07 -26.92 -47.55
N VAL A 35 14.67 -26.45 -46.45
CA VAL A 35 14.23 -26.81 -45.10
C VAL A 35 12.83 -26.26 -44.81
N SER A 36 12.55 -25.02 -45.18
CA SER A 36 11.22 -24.43 -45.01
C SER A 36 10.16 -25.12 -45.87
N GLU A 37 10.48 -25.45 -47.12
CA GLU A 37 9.58 -26.22 -47.98
C GLU A 37 9.25 -27.59 -47.38
N VAL A 38 10.26 -28.30 -46.87
CA VAL A 38 10.07 -29.60 -46.21
C VAL A 38 9.24 -29.47 -44.93
N LEU A 39 9.56 -28.51 -44.07
CA LEU A 39 8.84 -28.33 -42.81
C LEU A 39 7.38 -27.95 -43.04
N LEU A 40 7.11 -27.03 -43.98
CA LEU A 40 5.75 -26.65 -44.34
C LEU A 40 4.97 -27.83 -44.93
N TRP A 41 5.61 -28.63 -45.79
CA TRP A 41 5.00 -29.83 -46.34
C TRP A 41 4.67 -30.85 -45.25
N LEU A 42 5.56 -31.07 -44.29
CA LEU A 42 5.31 -31.97 -43.16
C LEU A 42 4.10 -31.51 -42.36
N VAL A 43 4.00 -30.22 -42.02
CA VAL A 43 2.83 -29.68 -41.31
C VAL A 43 1.54 -29.86 -42.12
N LYS A 44 1.53 -29.46 -43.40
CA LYS A 44 0.34 -29.61 -44.26
C LYS A 44 -0.07 -31.05 -44.50
N ARG A 45 0.85 -32.01 -44.33
CA ARG A 45 0.53 -33.44 -44.36
C ARG A 45 -0.21 -33.89 -43.10
N TYR A 46 0.14 -33.34 -41.94
CA TYR A 46 -0.57 -33.62 -40.68
C TYR A 46 -1.93 -32.93 -40.64
N GLU A 47 -1.99 -31.65 -41.01
CA GLU A 47 -3.24 -30.89 -41.10
C GLU A 47 -3.26 -30.02 -42.37
N PRO A 48 -4.07 -30.40 -43.38
CA PRO A 48 -4.07 -29.71 -44.68
C PRO A 48 -4.53 -28.24 -44.66
N GLN A 49 -5.25 -27.83 -43.62
CA GLN A 49 -5.86 -26.50 -43.50
C GLN A 49 -5.04 -25.52 -42.65
N THR A 50 -3.86 -25.93 -42.16
CA THR A 50 -3.05 -25.05 -41.31
C THR A 50 -2.50 -23.87 -42.10
N ASP A 51 -2.80 -22.66 -41.60
CA ASP A 51 -2.31 -21.41 -42.15
C ASP A 51 -0.99 -21.02 -41.48
N ILE A 52 0.12 -21.40 -42.12
CA ILE A 52 1.47 -21.03 -41.68
C ILE A 52 2.05 -20.09 -42.74
N PRO A 53 2.51 -18.89 -42.35
CA PRO A 53 3.13 -17.95 -43.28
C PRO A 53 4.29 -18.60 -44.03
N SER A 54 4.29 -18.51 -45.36
CA SER A 54 5.29 -19.17 -46.22
C SER A 54 6.49 -18.30 -46.55
N ASP A 55 6.45 -17.02 -46.20
CA ASP A 55 7.50 -16.06 -46.53
C ASP A 55 8.75 -16.31 -45.67
N VAL A 56 9.89 -16.43 -46.33
CA VAL A 56 11.18 -16.81 -45.72
C VAL A 56 12.35 -16.01 -46.31
N GLU A 57 12.05 -14.89 -46.95
CA GLU A 57 13.02 -14.08 -47.69
C GLU A 57 13.97 -13.35 -46.74
N THR A 58 13.44 -12.70 -45.69
CA THR A 58 14.25 -12.01 -44.67
C THR A 58 14.60 -12.93 -43.49
N GLU A 59 15.62 -12.55 -42.72
CA GLU A 59 15.98 -13.29 -41.51
C GLU A 59 14.84 -13.29 -40.48
N GLN A 60 14.14 -12.16 -40.33
CA GLN A 60 12.99 -12.03 -39.45
C GLN A 60 11.86 -12.99 -39.85
N ASP A 61 11.57 -13.11 -41.14
CA ASP A 61 10.52 -14.02 -41.66
C ASP A 61 10.88 -15.48 -41.39
N ARG A 62 12.16 -15.85 -41.54
CA ARG A 62 12.65 -17.20 -41.22
C ARG A 62 12.48 -17.53 -39.74
N VAL A 63 12.77 -16.59 -38.86
CA VAL A 63 12.59 -16.77 -37.40
C VAL A 63 11.11 -16.93 -37.07
N PHE A 64 10.25 -16.10 -37.68
CA PHE A 64 8.80 -16.20 -37.50
C PHE A 64 8.27 -17.56 -37.99
N PHE A 65 8.67 -17.98 -39.19
CA PHE A 65 8.32 -19.27 -39.78
C PHE A 65 8.65 -20.46 -38.86
N ILE A 66 9.89 -20.52 -38.37
CA ILE A 66 10.32 -21.63 -37.49
C ILE A 66 9.54 -21.62 -36.17
N LYS A 67 9.25 -20.45 -35.60
CA LYS A 67 8.43 -20.32 -34.40
C LYS A 67 7.01 -20.83 -34.64
N ALA A 68 6.38 -20.45 -35.74
CA ALA A 68 5.03 -20.88 -36.09
C ALA A 68 4.95 -22.42 -36.24
N ILE A 69 5.91 -23.03 -36.94
CA ILE A 69 5.97 -24.50 -37.09
C ILE A 69 6.19 -25.20 -35.74
N ALA A 70 7.11 -24.69 -34.92
CA ALA A 70 7.38 -25.29 -33.61
C ALA A 70 6.14 -25.20 -32.70
N GLN A 71 5.44 -24.06 -32.69
CA GLN A 71 4.21 -23.86 -31.92
C GLN A 71 3.11 -24.81 -32.37
N PHE A 72 2.91 -24.94 -33.68
CA PHE A 72 1.96 -25.90 -34.25
C PHE A 72 2.22 -27.33 -33.77
N MET A 73 3.45 -27.83 -33.96
CA MET A 73 3.80 -29.20 -33.57
C MET A 73 3.68 -29.45 -32.06
N ILE A 74 3.94 -28.44 -31.22
CA ILE A 74 3.79 -28.55 -29.77
C ILE A 74 2.32 -28.61 -29.37
N ALA A 75 1.45 -27.81 -29.99
CA ALA A 75 0.02 -27.80 -29.72
C ALA A 75 -0.60 -29.18 -30.02
N ASP A 76 -0.28 -29.75 -31.18
CA ASP A 76 -0.76 -31.07 -31.58
C ASP A 76 -0.26 -32.18 -30.67
N LEU A 77 1.02 -32.14 -30.26
CA LEU A 77 1.56 -33.10 -29.31
C LEU A 77 0.81 -33.05 -27.98
N LYS A 78 0.45 -31.85 -27.50
CA LYS A 78 -0.35 -31.68 -26.29
C LYS A 78 -1.76 -32.25 -26.48
N ALA A 79 -2.42 -31.97 -27.61
CA ALA A 79 -3.73 -32.51 -27.92
C ALA A 79 -3.72 -34.05 -28.00
N ALA A 80 -2.74 -34.64 -28.68
CA ALA A 80 -2.59 -36.10 -28.78
C ALA A 80 -2.36 -36.74 -27.40
N ARG A 81 -1.53 -36.13 -26.54
CA ARG A 81 -1.31 -36.61 -25.16
C ARG A 81 -2.59 -36.52 -24.33
N GLN A 82 -3.35 -35.43 -24.47
CA GLN A 82 -4.62 -35.25 -23.79
C GLN A 82 -5.62 -36.34 -24.20
N LEU A 83 -5.79 -36.56 -25.51
CA LEU A 83 -6.65 -37.62 -26.03
C LEU A 83 -6.23 -39.02 -25.54
N ALA A 84 -4.93 -39.32 -25.51
CA ALA A 84 -4.46 -40.60 -24.96
C ALA A 84 -4.81 -40.78 -23.47
N SER A 85 -4.71 -39.71 -22.68
CA SER A 85 -5.15 -39.72 -21.27
C SER A 85 -6.65 -39.94 -21.16
N GLU A 86 -7.45 -39.28 -21.99
CA GLU A 86 -8.90 -39.44 -22.02
C GLU A 86 -9.33 -40.85 -22.45
N ILE A 87 -8.69 -41.43 -23.46
CA ILE A 87 -8.94 -42.82 -23.88
C ILE A 87 -8.67 -43.76 -22.70
N THR A 88 -7.59 -43.55 -21.96
CA THR A 88 -7.25 -44.38 -20.80
C THR A 88 -8.27 -44.22 -19.68
N SER A 89 -8.66 -42.98 -19.36
CA SER A 89 -9.67 -42.68 -18.33
C SER A 89 -11.05 -43.24 -18.70
N LYS A 90 -11.51 -43.01 -19.94
CA LYS A 90 -12.77 -43.56 -20.47
C LYS A 90 -12.73 -45.08 -20.53
N GLY A 91 -11.60 -45.68 -20.89
CA GLY A 91 -11.40 -47.13 -20.90
C GLY A 91 -11.54 -47.75 -19.50
N ALA A 92 -10.95 -47.11 -18.48
CA ALA A 92 -11.11 -47.52 -17.08
C ALA A 92 -12.57 -47.40 -16.62
N SER A 93 -13.22 -46.26 -16.89
CA SER A 93 -14.63 -46.06 -16.55
C SER A 93 -15.53 -47.07 -17.24
N LEU A 94 -15.29 -47.38 -18.52
CA LEU A 94 -16.04 -48.39 -19.26
C LEU A 94 -15.84 -49.79 -18.67
N TYR A 95 -14.62 -50.14 -18.28
CA TYR A 95 -14.33 -51.42 -17.64
C TYR A 95 -15.12 -51.58 -16.33
N ASP A 96 -15.12 -50.56 -15.47
CA ASP A 96 -15.86 -50.59 -14.21
C ASP A 96 -17.38 -50.65 -14.43
N LEU A 97 -17.90 -49.90 -15.41
CA LEU A 97 -19.32 -49.92 -15.76
C LEU A 97 -19.74 -51.28 -16.34
N LEU A 98 -18.94 -51.84 -17.24
CA LEU A 98 -19.22 -53.15 -17.84
C LEU A 98 -19.11 -54.27 -16.81
N GLY A 99 -18.21 -54.15 -15.84
CA GLY A 99 -18.12 -55.08 -14.70
C GLY A 99 -19.40 -55.14 -13.88
N LYS A 100 -20.13 -54.01 -13.78
CA LYS A 100 -21.43 -53.92 -13.09
C LYS A 100 -22.62 -54.30 -13.97
N GLU A 101 -22.43 -54.47 -15.29
CA GLU A 101 -23.56 -54.66 -16.21
C GLU A 101 -24.35 -55.93 -15.91
N VAL A 102 -23.71 -56.99 -15.40
CA VAL A 102 -24.42 -58.23 -15.02
C VAL A 102 -25.43 -57.95 -13.91
N GLU A 103 -25.00 -57.30 -12.83
CA GLU A 103 -25.85 -56.91 -11.70
C GLU A 103 -26.92 -55.90 -12.14
N LEU A 104 -26.52 -54.86 -12.89
CA LEU A 104 -27.44 -53.83 -13.37
C LEU A 104 -28.49 -54.39 -14.34
N ARG A 105 -28.13 -55.39 -15.14
CA ARG A 105 -29.07 -56.08 -16.04
C ARG A 105 -30.07 -56.89 -15.25
N GLU A 106 -29.65 -57.62 -14.22
CA GLU A 106 -30.55 -58.35 -13.32
C GLU A 106 -31.51 -57.38 -12.63
N LEU A 107 -31.00 -56.32 -12.00
CA LEU A 107 -31.81 -55.28 -11.34
C LEU A 107 -32.79 -54.61 -12.31
N ARG A 108 -32.36 -54.32 -13.55
CA ARG A 108 -33.23 -53.73 -14.57
C ARG A 108 -34.34 -54.70 -14.97
N THR A 109 -34.02 -55.98 -15.15
CA THR A 109 -35.00 -57.00 -15.51
C THR A 109 -36.00 -57.22 -14.38
N GLU A 110 -35.53 -57.23 -13.13
CA GLU A 110 -36.37 -57.30 -11.93
C GLU A 110 -37.27 -56.07 -11.79
N ALA A 111 -36.73 -54.86 -11.96
CA ALA A 111 -37.49 -53.62 -11.89
C ALA A 111 -38.56 -53.51 -12.98
N ILE A 112 -38.27 -53.99 -14.20
CA ILE A 112 -39.24 -54.06 -15.30
C ILE A 112 -40.30 -55.14 -15.04
N ALA A 113 -39.92 -56.26 -14.44
CA ALA A 113 -40.84 -57.34 -14.09
C ALA A 113 -41.74 -56.97 -12.90
N ARG A 114 -41.33 -56.03 -12.05
CA ARG A 114 -42.13 -55.52 -10.94
C ARG A 114 -43.33 -54.74 -11.50
N PRO A 115 -44.57 -55.13 -11.17
CA PRO A 115 -45.75 -54.33 -11.51
C PRO A 115 -45.59 -52.91 -10.96
N LEU A 116 -45.92 -51.89 -11.75
CA LEU A 116 -45.88 -50.49 -11.33
C LEU A 116 -46.78 -50.28 -10.11
N GLU A 117 -46.16 -50.05 -8.95
CA GLU A 117 -46.85 -49.62 -7.73
C GLU A 117 -47.17 -48.12 -7.85
N ILE A 118 -48.23 -47.81 -8.60
CA ILE A 118 -48.67 -46.43 -8.89
C ILE A 118 -48.78 -45.61 -7.59
N ASN A 119 -49.33 -46.21 -6.52
CA ASN A 119 -49.50 -45.55 -5.23
C ASN A 119 -48.18 -45.13 -4.57
N GLU A 120 -47.14 -45.96 -4.64
CA GLU A 120 -45.83 -45.63 -4.06
C GLU A 120 -45.12 -44.57 -4.92
N THR A 121 -45.22 -44.68 -6.26
CA THR A 121 -44.67 -43.64 -7.15
C THR A 121 -45.34 -42.29 -6.93
N GLU A 122 -46.67 -42.28 -6.72
CA GLU A 122 -47.42 -41.07 -6.41
C GLU A 122 -47.01 -40.49 -5.06
N LYS A 123 -46.82 -41.33 -4.04
CA LYS A 123 -46.34 -40.91 -2.71
C LYS A 123 -44.96 -40.25 -2.79
N VAL A 124 -44.01 -40.88 -3.48
CA VAL A 124 -42.66 -40.33 -3.68
C VAL A 124 -42.72 -39.01 -4.44
N MET A 125 -43.54 -38.92 -5.50
CA MET A 125 -43.75 -37.66 -6.22
C MET A 125 -44.35 -36.57 -5.33
N ARG A 126 -45.33 -36.91 -4.48
CA ARG A 126 -45.94 -35.96 -3.53
C ARG A 126 -44.92 -35.44 -2.52
N ILE A 127 -44.03 -36.30 -2.01
CA ILE A 127 -42.95 -35.90 -1.10
C ILE A 127 -41.99 -34.96 -1.84
N ALA A 128 -41.53 -35.32 -3.05
CA ALA A 128 -40.64 -34.48 -3.83
C ALA A 128 -41.24 -33.10 -4.15
N ILE A 129 -42.54 -33.03 -4.44
CA ILE A 129 -43.25 -31.76 -4.64
C ILE A 129 -43.25 -30.94 -3.34
N LYS A 130 -43.54 -31.56 -2.19
CA LYS A 130 -43.51 -30.86 -0.89
C LYS A 130 -42.12 -30.30 -0.60
N ASP A 131 -41.07 -31.09 -0.81
CA ASP A 131 -39.68 -30.67 -0.58
C ASP A 131 -39.31 -29.47 -1.46
N ILE A 132 -39.69 -29.50 -2.75
CA ILE A 132 -39.47 -28.39 -3.67
C ILE A 132 -40.26 -27.15 -3.22
N LEU A 133 -41.51 -27.30 -2.79
CA LEU A 133 -42.31 -26.17 -2.28
C LEU A 133 -41.68 -25.53 -1.04
N VAL A 134 -41.14 -26.33 -0.12
CA VAL A 134 -40.40 -25.84 1.05
C VAL A 134 -39.13 -25.09 0.61
N GLN A 135 -38.38 -25.62 -0.37
CA GLN A 135 -37.20 -24.94 -0.91
C GLN A 135 -37.56 -23.61 -1.59
N VAL A 136 -38.65 -23.57 -2.34
CA VAL A 136 -39.16 -22.34 -2.99
C VAL A 136 -39.55 -21.32 -1.92
N GLN A 137 -40.26 -21.73 -0.89
CA GLN A 137 -40.66 -20.84 0.20
C GLN A 137 -39.45 -20.28 0.95
N LYS A 138 -38.48 -21.15 1.30
CA LYS A 138 -37.20 -20.71 1.89
C LYS A 138 -36.48 -19.68 1.02
N THR A 139 -36.40 -19.93 -0.29
CA THR A 139 -35.76 -19.01 -1.23
C THR A 139 -36.48 -17.67 -1.30
N LYS A 140 -37.82 -17.69 -1.25
CA LYS A 140 -38.66 -16.49 -1.21
C LYS A 140 -38.42 -15.69 0.07
N ASP A 141 -38.30 -16.34 1.22
CA ASP A 141 -38.03 -15.66 2.49
C ASP A 141 -36.63 -15.03 2.50
N LEU A 142 -35.63 -15.72 1.96
CA LEU A 142 -34.30 -15.15 1.76
C LEU A 142 -34.34 -13.91 0.84
N LEU A 143 -35.12 -13.97 -0.25
CA LEU A 143 -35.26 -12.85 -1.18
C LEU A 143 -35.91 -11.63 -0.50
N ASN A 144 -36.94 -11.85 0.32
CA ASN A 144 -37.60 -10.78 1.08
C ASN A 144 -36.63 -10.12 2.08
N ASN A 145 -35.78 -10.91 2.74
CA ASN A 145 -34.75 -10.39 3.65
C ASN A 145 -33.75 -9.52 2.90
N VAL A 146 -33.25 -9.99 1.74
CA VAL A 146 -32.34 -9.21 0.89
C VAL A 146 -32.99 -7.91 0.43
N ALA A 147 -34.25 -7.93 0.00
CA ALA A 147 -34.97 -6.73 -0.41
C ALA A 147 -35.11 -5.70 0.73
N SER A 148 -35.36 -6.18 1.96
CA SER A 148 -35.39 -5.33 3.16
C SER A 148 -34.02 -4.71 3.45
N ASP A 149 -32.95 -5.51 3.38
CA ASP A 149 -31.58 -5.04 3.61
C ASP A 149 -31.13 -4.04 2.55
N GLU A 150 -31.48 -4.26 1.28
CA GLU A 150 -31.24 -3.34 0.18
C GLU A 150 -31.93 -1.99 0.44
N ALA A 151 -33.23 -2.01 0.79
CA ALA A 151 -33.97 -0.79 1.10
C ALA A 151 -33.37 -0.02 2.30
N ASN A 152 -32.93 -0.75 3.34
CA ASN A 152 -32.27 -0.16 4.50
C ASN A 152 -30.91 0.46 4.15
N LEU A 153 -30.13 -0.17 3.28
CA LEU A 153 -28.84 0.35 2.82
C LEU A 153 -29.04 1.56 1.91
N GLU A 154 -30.00 1.55 1.00
CA GLU A 154 -30.28 2.70 0.14
C GLU A 154 -30.69 3.92 0.97
N ALA A 155 -31.57 3.73 1.97
CA ALA A 155 -31.94 4.81 2.89
C ALA A 155 -30.75 5.38 3.66
N LYS A 156 -29.78 4.53 4.07
CA LYS A 156 -28.53 4.98 4.71
C LYS A 156 -27.64 5.75 3.74
N ILE A 157 -27.51 5.25 2.51
CA ILE A 157 -26.72 5.87 1.45
C ILE A 157 -27.28 7.27 1.15
N ASP A 158 -28.58 7.41 0.96
CA ASP A 158 -29.21 8.70 0.67
C ASP A 158 -29.08 9.70 1.81
N LYS A 159 -29.25 9.24 3.06
CA LYS A 159 -28.99 10.08 4.23
C LYS A 159 -27.54 10.59 4.25
N ARG A 160 -26.56 9.73 3.91
CA ARG A 160 -25.15 10.11 3.83
C ARG A 160 -24.86 11.04 2.64
N LYS A 161 -25.46 10.81 1.48
CA LYS A 161 -25.35 11.71 0.31
C LYS A 161 -25.83 13.12 0.67
N LEU A 162 -27.00 13.24 1.31
CA LEU A 162 -27.55 14.53 1.75
C LEU A 162 -26.65 15.24 2.78
N GLU A 163 -26.14 14.50 3.76
CA GLU A 163 -25.19 15.04 4.75
C GLU A 163 -23.90 15.53 4.09
N LEU A 164 -23.38 14.76 3.14
CA LEU A 164 -22.17 15.07 2.38
C LEU A 164 -22.39 16.32 1.51
N GLU A 165 -23.52 16.44 0.83
CA GLU A 165 -23.87 17.64 0.05
C GLU A 165 -23.98 18.88 0.94
N ARG A 166 -24.61 18.77 2.12
CA ARG A 166 -24.69 19.87 3.08
C ARG A 166 -23.30 20.31 3.54
N ASN A 167 -22.43 19.34 3.86
CA ASN A 167 -21.06 19.62 4.28
C ASN A 167 -20.22 20.22 3.13
N ARG A 168 -20.38 19.74 1.89
CA ARG A 168 -19.76 20.34 0.71
C ARG A 168 -20.18 21.78 0.51
N LYS A 169 -21.48 22.08 0.60
CA LYS A 169 -22.00 23.46 0.53
C LYS A 169 -21.41 24.33 1.65
N ARG A 170 -21.36 23.82 2.88
CA ARG A 170 -20.75 24.53 4.02
C ARG A 170 -19.26 24.80 3.80
N LEU A 171 -18.52 23.82 3.29
CA LEU A 171 -17.10 23.95 2.97
C LEU A 171 -16.90 25.01 1.89
N GLN A 172 -17.70 25.00 0.83
CA GLN A 172 -17.64 26.00 -0.23
C GLN A 172 -17.89 27.41 0.31
N THR A 173 -18.88 27.58 1.20
CA THR A 173 -19.12 28.88 1.86
C THR A 173 -17.91 29.30 2.71
N LEU A 174 -17.35 28.39 3.51
CA LEU A 174 -16.16 28.68 4.32
C LEU A 174 -14.95 29.06 3.47
N GLN A 175 -14.73 28.37 2.34
CA GLN A 175 -13.64 28.66 1.40
C GLN A 175 -13.82 29.99 0.68
N SER A 176 -15.07 30.40 0.41
CA SER A 176 -15.35 31.69 -0.23
C SER A 176 -15.12 32.88 0.71
N VAL A 177 -15.11 32.66 2.02
CA VAL A 177 -14.91 33.72 3.01
C VAL A 177 -13.43 33.83 3.34
N ARG A 178 -12.85 35.00 3.06
CA ARG A 178 -11.49 35.33 3.50
C ARG A 178 -11.43 35.37 5.03
N PRO A 179 -10.49 34.66 5.69
CA PRO A 179 -10.37 34.71 7.15
C PRO A 179 -9.98 36.12 7.63
N ALA A 180 -10.62 36.59 8.71
CA ALA A 180 -10.45 37.96 9.22
C ALA A 180 -9.02 38.30 9.67
N PHE A 181 -8.26 37.31 10.14
CA PHE A 181 -6.87 37.48 10.57
C PHE A 181 -5.88 37.61 9.40
N MET A 182 -6.30 37.35 8.16
CA MET A 182 -5.42 37.49 7.00
C MET A 182 -5.00 38.95 6.78
N ASP A 183 -5.88 39.90 7.04
CA ASP A 183 -5.58 41.32 6.90
C ASP A 183 -4.57 41.78 7.97
N GLU A 184 -4.66 41.23 9.19
CA GLU A 184 -3.67 41.48 10.26
C GLU A 184 -2.32 40.85 9.93
N TYR A 185 -2.33 39.63 9.39
CA TYR A 185 -1.13 38.92 8.93
C TYR A 185 -0.37 39.72 7.87
N GLU A 186 -1.06 40.14 6.80
CA GLU A 186 -0.48 40.94 5.71
C GLU A 186 0.10 42.26 6.23
N LYS A 187 -0.60 42.92 7.16
CA LYS A 187 -0.09 44.14 7.81
C LYS A 187 1.17 43.90 8.62
N THR A 188 1.24 42.77 9.36
CA THR A 188 2.45 42.42 10.11
C THR A 188 3.61 42.01 9.20
N GLU A 189 3.36 41.35 8.08
CA GLU A 189 4.40 41.06 7.08
C GLU A 189 4.94 42.34 6.45
N ASP A 190 4.06 43.28 6.07
CA ASP A 190 4.47 44.58 5.55
C ASP A 190 5.32 45.36 6.55
N GLU A 191 4.96 45.33 7.83
CA GLU A 191 5.75 45.97 8.88
C GLU A 191 7.09 45.28 9.09
N LEU A 192 7.11 43.94 9.08
CA LEU A 192 8.35 43.17 9.17
C LEU A 192 9.30 43.52 8.02
N GLN A 193 8.78 43.63 6.80
CA GLN A 193 9.56 44.01 5.62
C GLN A 193 10.19 45.39 5.77
N LYS A 194 9.41 46.38 6.24
CA LYS A 194 9.95 47.73 6.50
C LYS A 194 11.03 47.73 7.57
N GLN A 195 10.82 46.99 8.66
CA GLN A 195 11.83 46.87 9.72
C GLN A 195 13.10 46.19 9.22
N TYR A 196 12.97 45.20 8.34
CA TYR A 196 14.10 44.54 7.71
C TYR A 196 14.90 45.50 6.80
N ASP A 197 14.23 46.33 6.02
CA ASP A 197 14.89 47.34 5.18
C ASP A 197 15.68 48.35 6.02
N ILE A 198 15.09 48.84 7.12
CA ILE A 198 15.77 49.73 8.08
C ILE A 198 16.95 49.02 8.73
N TYR A 199 16.79 47.76 9.12
CA TYR A 199 17.86 46.96 9.69
C TYR A 199 19.04 46.82 8.72
N LEU A 200 18.78 46.53 7.44
CA LEU A 200 19.82 46.42 6.42
C LEU A 200 20.59 47.73 6.23
N GLU A 201 19.90 48.87 6.25
CA GLU A 201 20.55 50.18 6.17
C GLU A 201 21.45 50.44 7.38
N LYS A 202 20.93 50.20 8.59
CA LYS A 202 21.72 50.32 9.83
C LYS A 202 22.91 49.38 9.86
N PHE A 203 22.73 48.14 9.41
CA PHE A 203 23.79 47.15 9.34
C PHE A 203 24.90 47.59 8.39
N ARG A 204 24.55 48.11 7.20
CA ARG A 204 25.52 48.68 6.26
C ARG A 204 26.29 49.85 6.85
N ASN A 205 25.58 50.77 7.52
CA ASN A 205 26.20 51.93 8.15
C ASN A 205 27.13 51.51 9.30
N LEU A 206 26.71 50.55 10.12
CA LEU A 206 27.51 50.02 11.21
C LEU A 206 28.79 49.35 10.70
N ALA A 207 28.65 48.44 9.72
CA ALA A 207 29.80 47.75 9.13
C ALA A 207 30.82 48.74 8.52
N TYR A 208 30.33 49.83 7.91
CA TYR A 208 31.19 50.89 7.39
C TYR A 208 31.93 51.64 8.50
N LEU A 209 31.25 52.01 9.59
CA LEU A 209 31.85 52.71 10.72
C LEU A 209 32.84 51.84 11.49
N GLU A 210 32.52 50.56 11.69
CA GLU A 210 33.41 49.56 12.28
C GLU A 210 34.70 49.46 11.46
N GLN A 211 34.61 49.35 10.13
CA GLN A 211 35.77 49.32 9.25
C GLN A 211 36.62 50.61 9.35
N GLN A 212 36.00 51.78 9.37
CA GLN A 212 36.74 53.04 9.53
C GLN A 212 37.49 53.11 10.87
N LEU A 213 36.86 52.60 11.93
CA LEU A 213 37.43 52.60 13.27
C LEU A 213 38.61 51.62 13.37
N GLU A 214 38.47 50.43 12.76
CA GLU A 214 39.58 49.49 12.60
C GLU A 214 40.75 50.09 11.81
N ASP A 215 40.48 50.80 10.70
CA ASP A 215 41.50 51.49 9.91
C ASP A 215 42.20 52.60 10.72
N HIS A 216 41.46 53.36 11.53
CA HIS A 216 42.04 54.39 12.39
C HIS A 216 42.95 53.79 13.47
N HIS A 217 42.49 52.74 14.16
CA HIS A 217 43.31 52.03 15.13
C HIS A 217 44.55 51.42 14.48
N ARG A 218 44.45 50.87 13.26
CA ARG A 218 45.61 50.37 12.51
C ARG A 218 46.63 51.48 12.25
N ILE A 219 46.19 52.65 11.78
CA ILE A 219 47.07 53.79 11.50
C ILE A 219 47.69 54.35 12.79
N GLU A 220 46.93 54.47 13.88
CA GLU A 220 47.47 54.91 15.18
C GLU A 220 48.51 53.94 15.70
N GLN A 221 48.27 52.63 15.57
CA GLN A 221 49.21 51.60 15.95
C GLN A 221 50.49 51.66 15.11
N GLU A 222 50.40 51.79 13.79
CA GLU A 222 51.55 51.98 12.90
C GLU A 222 52.36 53.23 13.31
N ARG A 223 51.68 54.36 13.60
CA ARG A 223 52.34 55.59 14.08
C ARG A 223 53.00 55.42 15.44
N PHE A 224 52.36 54.68 16.35
CA PHE A 224 52.92 54.38 17.66
C PHE A 224 54.17 53.50 17.52
N GLU A 225 54.13 52.49 16.67
CA GLU A 225 55.28 51.63 16.35
C GLU A 225 56.40 52.41 15.68
N GLU A 226 56.11 53.31 14.74
CA GLU A 226 57.10 54.23 14.15
C GLU A 226 57.75 55.15 15.19
N ALA A 227 56.96 55.72 16.11
CA ALA A 227 57.46 56.55 17.20
C ALA A 227 58.30 55.74 18.20
N GLU A 228 57.86 54.53 18.56
CA GLU A 228 58.60 53.62 19.41
C GLU A 228 59.92 53.20 18.76
N ASN A 229 59.90 52.85 17.48
CA ASN A 229 61.10 52.54 16.69
C ASN A 229 62.07 53.72 16.66
N THR A 230 61.57 54.95 16.50
CA THR A 230 62.38 56.18 16.52
C THR A 230 63.00 56.42 17.91
N LEU A 231 62.21 56.26 18.97
CA LEU A 231 62.67 56.41 20.35
C LEU A 231 63.70 55.34 20.72
N ARG A 232 63.46 54.08 20.34
CA ARG A 232 64.41 52.97 20.49
C ARG A 232 65.72 53.28 19.76
N LEU A 233 65.66 53.86 18.56
CA LEU A 233 66.86 54.29 17.83
C LEU A 233 67.63 55.36 18.59
N MET A 234 66.94 56.39 19.14
CA MET A 234 67.58 57.43 19.96
C MET A 234 68.15 56.88 21.27
N GLN A 235 67.43 56.00 21.96
CA GLN A 235 67.89 55.37 23.19
C GLN A 235 69.11 54.47 22.94
N ASN A 236 69.13 53.73 21.83
CA ASN A 236 70.28 52.94 21.44
C ASN A 236 71.50 53.82 21.13
N LYS A 237 71.32 54.97 20.46
CA LYS A 237 72.38 55.96 20.25
C LYS A 237 72.91 56.50 21.58
N LEU A 238 72.03 56.88 22.51
CA LEU A 238 72.41 57.33 23.85
C LEU A 238 73.12 56.24 24.65
N LYS A 239 72.64 55.00 24.63
CA LYS A 239 73.31 53.85 25.27
C LYS A 239 74.67 53.58 24.65
N GLU A 240 74.83 53.77 23.34
CA GLU A 240 76.12 53.64 22.66
C GLU A 240 77.10 54.76 23.07
N GLU A 241 76.60 55.99 23.21
CA GLU A 241 77.36 57.13 23.76
C GLU A 241 77.70 56.96 25.25
N GLU A 242 76.77 56.50 26.08
CA GLU A 242 77.00 56.16 27.48
C GLU A 242 77.98 55.00 27.62
N LYS A 243 77.89 53.97 26.78
CA LYS A 243 78.84 52.85 26.80
C LYS A 243 80.23 53.32 26.35
N ARG A 244 80.32 54.31 25.45
CA ARG A 244 81.57 55.01 25.13
C ARG A 244 82.09 55.83 26.31
N LEU A 245 81.22 56.52 27.06
CA LEU A 245 81.59 57.35 28.21
C LEU A 245 81.93 56.52 29.46
N LEU A 246 81.17 55.47 29.77
CA LEU A 246 81.36 54.56 30.89
C LEU A 246 82.58 53.65 30.71
N LYS A 247 83.00 53.40 29.45
CA LYS A 247 84.31 52.80 29.15
C LYS A 247 85.47 53.74 29.49
N SER A 248 85.23 55.02 29.78
CA SER A 248 86.28 56.04 29.99
C SER A 248 86.46 56.55 31.43
N ARG A 249 85.69 56.09 32.43
CA ARG A 249 85.97 56.50 33.82
C ARG A 249 85.56 55.49 34.90
N SER A 250 86.57 54.75 35.38
CA SER A 250 86.56 53.96 36.61
C SER A 250 86.53 54.84 37.88
N ARG A 251 85.82 54.42 38.94
CA ARG A 251 86.38 54.10 40.28
C ARG A 251 85.32 53.61 41.29
N PRO A 252 85.73 52.86 42.33
CA PRO A 252 84.86 52.12 43.26
C PRO A 252 84.68 52.83 44.62
N GLY A 253 83.61 52.48 45.36
CA GLY A 253 83.40 52.84 46.78
C GLY A 253 81.99 52.51 47.28
N VAL A 254 81.90 52.03 48.52
CA VAL A 254 80.69 51.64 49.30
C VAL A 254 80.80 52.32 50.68
N PRO A 255 79.80 52.31 51.60
CA PRO A 255 78.50 53.01 51.75
C PRO A 255 78.54 54.18 52.78
N GLU A 256 77.40 54.71 53.29
CA GLU A 256 77.15 55.20 54.69
C GLU A 256 76.39 56.55 54.89
N ALA A 257 75.51 56.51 55.90
CA ALA A 257 74.92 57.54 56.78
C ALA A 257 73.93 58.63 56.28
N ALA A 258 72.82 58.64 57.03
CA ALA A 258 71.68 59.55 57.02
C ALA A 258 72.00 60.98 57.44
N LEU A 259 71.20 61.94 56.98
CA LEU A 259 70.38 62.81 57.84
C LEU A 259 69.59 63.88 57.05
N SER A 260 68.34 64.05 57.50
CA SER A 260 67.52 65.27 57.51
C SER A 260 66.94 65.84 56.20
N ASP A 261 65.63 65.55 56.05
CA ASP A 261 64.49 66.49 56.03
C ASP A 261 64.38 67.64 55.00
N LYS A 262 63.41 67.44 54.08
CA LYS A 262 62.33 68.35 53.61
C LYS A 262 62.69 69.69 52.93
N PRO A 263 61.76 70.34 52.20
CA PRO A 263 60.51 69.90 51.55
C PRO A 263 60.42 70.29 50.05
N ALA A 264 59.45 69.75 49.31
CA ALA A 264 59.12 70.21 47.96
C ALA A 264 57.61 70.11 47.66
N TRP A 265 57.17 70.97 46.74
CA TRP A 265 55.80 71.46 46.53
C TRP A 265 54.79 70.46 45.94
N SER A 266 53.53 70.84 46.13
CA SER A 266 52.27 70.25 45.67
C SER A 266 52.02 70.34 44.15
N LEU A 267 51.51 69.26 43.55
CA LEU A 267 50.21 69.14 42.84
C LEU A 267 50.06 67.72 42.21
N SER A 268 48.85 67.17 42.31
CA SER A 268 48.46 65.76 42.15
C SER A 268 48.19 65.27 40.71
N PRO A 269 48.15 63.94 40.49
CA PRO A 269 47.38 63.32 39.39
C PRO A 269 46.54 62.08 39.77
N SER A 270 45.70 61.67 38.79
CA SER A 270 44.66 60.64 38.72
C SER A 270 45.01 59.17 39.04
N GLU A 271 43.92 58.45 39.30
CA GLU A 271 43.73 57.04 39.65
C GLU A 271 43.86 56.04 38.47
N ARG A 272 44.41 54.85 38.73
CA ARG A 272 43.76 53.53 38.58
C ARG A 272 44.68 52.38 39.05
N PRO A 273 44.12 51.22 39.42
CA PRO A 273 44.83 50.17 40.18
C PRO A 273 44.97 48.84 39.43
N SER A 274 45.93 48.02 39.86
CA SER A 274 46.06 46.54 39.78
C SER A 274 47.54 46.20 40.07
N THR A 275 48.02 45.08 40.59
CA THR A 275 47.52 43.83 41.19
C THR A 275 48.76 43.03 41.61
N GLY A 276 48.56 42.03 42.45
CA GLY A 276 49.40 40.83 42.53
C GLY A 276 50.18 40.73 43.84
N ASN A 277 50.42 39.56 44.42
CA ASN A 277 50.34 38.15 44.04
C ASN A 277 50.74 37.43 45.38
N ASP A 278 50.66 36.14 45.65
CA ASP A 278 50.24 34.88 45.03
C ASP A 278 50.71 33.84 46.10
N ASP A 279 49.92 32.81 46.39
CA ASP A 279 50.45 31.46 46.59
C ASP A 279 49.30 30.45 46.73
N SER A 280 49.57 29.31 46.11
CA SER A 280 48.70 28.26 45.58
C SER A 280 48.15 27.24 46.59
N ASP A 281 47.02 26.61 46.26
CA ASP A 281 46.90 25.14 46.18
C ASP A 281 45.70 24.71 45.31
N ILE A 282 45.88 23.62 44.56
CA ILE A 282 44.99 23.10 43.52
C ILE A 282 44.43 21.73 43.93
N ASP A 283 43.12 21.52 43.73
CA ASP A 283 42.52 20.21 43.44
C ASP A 283 41.20 20.43 42.68
N ILE A 284 41.09 19.82 41.50
CA ILE A 284 39.99 19.98 40.52
C ILE A 284 38.96 18.87 40.73
N GLN A 285 37.67 19.22 40.71
CA GLN A 285 36.66 18.43 40.00
C GLN A 285 35.43 19.27 39.63
N GLU A 286 34.97 19.00 38.41
CA GLU A 286 34.01 19.73 37.57
C GLU A 286 32.58 19.69 38.13
N ASP A 287 31.84 20.78 37.96
CA ASP A 287 30.38 20.76 37.75
C ASP A 287 29.93 22.14 37.27
N ASP A 288 29.31 22.16 36.09
CA ASP A 288 28.85 23.34 35.37
C ASP A 288 27.38 23.68 35.69
N GLU A 289 27.09 24.98 35.53
CA GLU A 289 25.81 25.58 35.15
C GLU A 289 24.61 25.67 36.14
N SER A 290 24.52 26.89 36.69
CA SER A 290 23.59 27.95 36.26
C SER A 290 22.23 28.17 36.93
N ASP A 291 22.00 29.49 37.07
CA ASP A 291 20.77 30.29 37.11
C ASP A 291 20.01 30.47 38.45
N SER A 292 20.02 31.72 38.94
CA SER A 292 19.20 32.17 40.07
C SER A 292 18.47 33.48 39.75
N GLU A 293 17.17 33.42 39.99
CA GLU A 293 16.09 34.38 39.75
C GLU A 293 16.08 35.59 40.71
N LEU A 294 15.55 36.72 40.23
CA LEU A 294 14.86 37.79 40.98
C LEU A 294 13.89 38.47 39.99
N GLU A 295 12.65 38.90 40.25
CA GLU A 295 11.73 38.97 41.40
C GLU A 295 10.39 39.46 40.78
N GLU A 296 9.22 38.94 41.18
CA GLU A 296 8.04 39.79 41.48
C GLU A 296 6.84 39.02 42.08
N ARG A 297 6.66 39.22 43.39
CA ARG A 297 5.41 39.62 44.09
C ARG A 297 4.08 38.87 43.84
N ARG A 298 3.88 37.92 44.77
CA ARG A 298 2.68 37.49 45.56
C ARG A 298 1.27 38.11 45.36
N LEU A 299 0.28 37.19 45.51
CA LEU A 299 -0.99 37.19 46.29
C LEU A 299 -2.16 36.65 45.40
N SER A 300 -3.04 35.70 45.73
CA SER A 300 -3.56 35.12 46.99
C SER A 300 -4.18 33.74 46.72
N LYS A 301 -4.14 32.81 47.69
CA LYS A 301 -5.03 31.62 47.76
C LYS A 301 -6.29 31.98 48.58
N PRO A 302 -7.37 31.16 48.49
CA PRO A 302 -7.64 30.32 49.65
C PRO A 302 -7.90 28.83 49.34
N ARG A 303 -7.66 28.04 50.40
CA ARG A 303 -7.80 26.59 50.62
C ARG A 303 -9.28 26.15 50.65
N THR A 304 -9.68 25.01 50.08
CA THR A 304 -9.66 23.59 50.56
C THR A 304 -10.85 23.16 51.43
N ALA A 305 -11.50 22.07 50.96
CA ALA A 305 -12.29 21.03 51.64
C ALA A 305 -13.77 21.30 52.03
N MET A 306 -14.68 20.52 51.43
CA MET A 306 -15.42 19.43 52.11
C MET A 306 -16.26 18.60 51.10
N GLU A 307 -15.84 17.35 50.91
CA GLU A 307 -16.61 16.10 50.87
C GLU A 307 -18.12 16.09 50.50
N ALA A 308 -18.49 15.28 49.49
CA ALA A 308 -19.42 14.14 49.59
C ALA A 308 -20.28 13.90 48.32
N LEU A 309 -20.14 12.68 47.76
CA LEU A 309 -21.14 11.87 47.05
C LEU A 309 -21.80 12.41 45.75
N LEU A 310 -21.43 11.83 44.60
CA LEU A 310 -22.28 10.85 43.88
C LEU A 310 -21.60 10.31 42.60
N GLN A 311 -21.93 9.05 42.35
CA GLN A 311 -21.42 8.13 41.32
C GLN A 311 -21.85 8.52 39.88
N GLY A 312 -21.01 8.20 38.90
CA GLY A 312 -21.40 8.13 37.48
C GLY A 312 -20.21 7.89 36.54
N ARG A 313 -20.28 6.84 35.72
CA ARG A 313 -19.17 6.16 35.00
C ARG A 313 -18.35 7.00 34.00
N PRO A 314 -17.08 6.61 33.72
CA PRO A 314 -16.24 7.26 32.72
C PRO A 314 -16.49 6.76 31.29
N SER A 315 -16.53 7.71 30.36
CA SER A 315 -16.56 7.53 28.91
C SER A 315 -15.37 6.71 28.40
N LYS A 316 -15.66 5.62 27.66
CA LYS A 316 -14.65 4.87 26.89
C LYS A 316 -14.19 5.71 25.70
N ARG A 317 -12.89 6.05 25.69
CA ARG A 317 -12.13 6.48 24.52
C ARG A 317 -12.14 5.36 23.47
N VAL A 318 -12.56 5.66 22.25
CA VAL A 318 -12.32 4.83 21.06
C VAL A 318 -11.17 5.47 20.30
N VAL A 319 -10.04 4.77 20.26
CA VAL A 319 -8.87 5.10 19.45
C VAL A 319 -9.05 4.37 18.12
N GLY A 320 -9.12 5.12 17.01
CA GLY A 320 -9.18 4.57 15.66
C GLY A 320 -7.78 4.35 15.10
N THR A 321 -7.50 3.13 14.66
CA THR A 321 -6.37 2.79 13.80
C THR A 321 -6.75 3.09 12.35
N MET A 322 -5.97 3.95 11.69
CA MET A 322 -6.11 4.23 10.26
C MET A 322 -5.39 3.13 9.47
N GLN A 323 -6.15 2.31 8.75
CA GLN A 323 -5.61 1.41 7.73
C GLN A 323 -6.02 1.97 6.37
N GLY A 324 -5.03 2.45 5.61
CA GLY A 324 -5.18 2.88 4.22
C GLY A 324 -5.38 1.69 3.30
N GLY A 325 -6.31 1.85 2.35
CA GLY A 325 -6.53 0.90 1.27
C GLY A 325 -5.46 1.03 0.20
N ASP A 326 -5.10 -0.11 -0.36
CA ASP A 326 -4.53 -0.21 -1.69
C ASP A 326 -5.27 -1.32 -2.42
N SER A 327 -5.77 -0.97 -3.59
CA SER A 327 -6.48 -1.80 -4.54
C SER A 327 -5.45 -2.39 -5.48
N ASP A 328 -5.54 -3.68 -5.79
CA ASP A 328 -5.30 -4.19 -7.14
C ASP A 328 -5.96 -5.57 -7.30
N ASP A 329 -6.76 -5.66 -8.35
CA ASP A 329 -7.31 -6.88 -8.91
C ASP A 329 -6.18 -7.66 -9.61
N ASP A 330 -5.93 -8.91 -9.22
CA ASP A 330 -5.40 -9.91 -10.13
C ASP A 330 -5.85 -11.32 -9.71
N MET A 331 -6.61 -11.93 -10.60
CA MET A 331 -7.15 -13.27 -10.48
C MET A 331 -6.12 -14.27 -11.01
N GLU A 332 -5.54 -15.13 -10.17
CA GLU A 332 -4.96 -16.38 -10.68
C GLU A 332 -5.00 -17.52 -9.66
N ALA A 333 -5.41 -18.69 -10.17
CA ALA A 333 -5.78 -19.88 -9.44
C ALA A 333 -4.57 -20.67 -8.92
N ALA A 334 -4.75 -21.31 -7.76
CA ALA A 334 -3.83 -22.27 -7.17
C ALA A 334 -3.62 -23.52 -8.07
N PRO A 335 -2.49 -24.23 -7.84
CA PRO A 335 -2.65 -25.65 -7.57
C PRO A 335 -1.93 -26.11 -6.30
N ALA A 336 -2.69 -26.86 -5.49
CA ALA A 336 -2.25 -27.51 -4.27
C ALA A 336 -1.14 -28.54 -4.52
N LEU A 337 -0.08 -28.46 -3.72
CA LEU A 337 0.96 -29.47 -3.67
C LEU A 337 0.58 -30.60 -2.70
N LEU A 338 0.63 -31.80 -3.27
CA LEU A 338 0.46 -33.12 -2.65
C LEU A 338 1.42 -33.33 -1.46
N GLY A 339 0.89 -33.25 -0.25
CA GLY A 339 1.56 -33.69 0.98
C GLY A 339 1.25 -35.16 1.28
N LYS A 340 2.25 -36.02 1.13
CA LYS A 340 2.22 -37.44 1.55
C LYS A 340 2.21 -37.53 3.07
N CYS A 341 1.19 -38.17 3.66
CA CYS A 341 1.25 -38.62 5.05
C CYS A 341 0.99 -40.12 5.15
N LYS A 342 1.99 -40.81 5.72
CA LYS A 342 2.02 -42.23 6.06
C LYS A 342 1.14 -42.49 7.28
N THR A 343 0.53 -43.68 7.30
CA THR A 343 -0.05 -44.34 8.49
C THR A 343 0.99 -44.52 9.61
N PRO A 344 0.54 -44.55 10.88
CA PRO A 344 0.68 -45.80 11.62
C PRO A 344 -0.52 -46.16 12.50
N SER A 345 -0.69 -47.47 12.72
CA SER A 345 -1.69 -48.07 13.59
C SER A 345 -1.45 -47.78 15.07
N SER A 346 -2.50 -47.74 15.89
CA SER A 346 -2.48 -48.20 17.30
C SER A 346 -3.89 -48.45 17.80
N LYS A 347 -4.08 -49.65 18.36
CA LYS A 347 -5.24 -50.09 19.15
C LYS A 347 -5.45 -49.20 20.37
N LYS A 348 -6.71 -48.94 20.75
CA LYS A 348 -7.21 -49.10 22.12
C LYS A 348 -8.74 -49.15 22.15
N GLN A 349 -9.19 -49.87 23.16
CA GLN A 349 -10.50 -50.45 23.45
C GLN A 349 -11.16 -49.63 24.57
N GLU A 350 -12.48 -49.83 24.78
CA GLU A 350 -13.28 -49.45 25.98
C GLU A 350 -13.64 -47.94 26.05
N ASP A 351 -14.85 -47.48 26.38
CA ASP A 351 -16.09 -48.10 26.88
C ASP A 351 -17.31 -47.20 26.57
N SER A 352 -18.48 -47.83 26.67
CA SER A 352 -19.84 -47.33 26.47
C SER A 352 -20.40 -46.53 27.66
N GLU A 353 -20.93 -45.32 27.43
CA GLU A 353 -21.96 -44.63 28.26
C GLU A 353 -22.76 -43.71 27.31
N ASP A 354 -24.04 -44.01 27.03
CA ASP A 354 -25.23 -43.61 27.80
C ASP A 354 -25.75 -42.21 27.41
N SER A 355 -26.87 -42.18 26.68
CA SER A 355 -27.76 -41.03 26.49
C SER A 355 -29.04 -41.53 25.83
N GLU A 356 -29.95 -42.02 26.66
CA GLU A 356 -31.38 -42.11 26.35
C GLU A 356 -31.92 -40.71 26.01
N ILE A 357 -32.57 -40.56 24.85
CA ILE A 357 -33.41 -39.40 24.53
C ILE A 357 -34.84 -39.94 24.41
N ASP A 358 -35.61 -39.59 25.43
CA ASP A 358 -37.06 -39.78 25.54
C ASP A 358 -37.73 -38.72 24.64
N MET A 359 -38.48 -39.16 23.64
CA MET A 359 -39.31 -38.28 22.81
C MET A 359 -40.74 -38.47 23.28
N GLU A 360 -41.15 -37.62 24.21
CA GLU A 360 -42.56 -37.47 24.57
C GLU A 360 -43.33 -36.93 23.35
N ASP A 361 -44.41 -37.65 23.07
CA ASP A 361 -45.34 -37.52 21.96
C ASP A 361 -46.52 -36.68 22.47
N ASP A 362 -46.61 -35.41 22.05
CA ASP A 362 -47.78 -34.57 22.29
C ASP A 362 -48.51 -34.38 20.95
N GLU A 363 -49.51 -35.23 20.75
CA GLU A 363 -50.60 -35.08 19.79
C GLU A 363 -51.57 -34.01 20.30
N ASP A 364 -51.59 -32.82 19.68
CA ASP A 364 -52.72 -31.90 19.80
C ASP A 364 -53.58 -31.97 18.53
N ASP A 365 -54.71 -32.65 18.67
CA ASP A 365 -55.89 -32.61 17.80
C ASP A 365 -56.55 -31.22 17.89
N ASP A 366 -56.56 -30.47 16.79
CA ASP A 366 -57.47 -29.33 16.60
C ASP A 366 -58.17 -29.46 15.24
N ASP A 367 -59.23 -30.26 15.23
CA ASP A 367 -60.34 -30.16 14.27
C ASP A 367 -61.32 -29.12 14.80
N LEU A 368 -61.62 -28.04 14.07
CA LEU A 368 -62.99 -27.48 13.93
C LEU A 368 -63.09 -26.44 12.78
N GLU A 369 -63.85 -26.88 11.76
CA GLU A 369 -64.95 -26.16 11.10
C GLU A 369 -64.71 -25.15 9.95
N ASP A 370 -65.26 -25.57 8.80
CA ASP A 370 -65.63 -24.82 7.60
C ASP A 370 -66.46 -23.56 7.89
N GLU A 371 -66.02 -22.39 7.42
CA GLU A 371 -66.93 -21.30 7.03
C GLU A 371 -66.79 -20.97 5.55
N SER A 372 -67.78 -21.45 4.80
CA SER A 372 -68.09 -21.08 3.43
C SER A 372 -68.51 -19.61 3.31
N ILE A 373 -67.82 -18.84 2.47
CA ILE A 373 -68.27 -17.51 2.03
C ILE A 373 -68.35 -17.49 0.49
N ALA A 374 -69.57 -17.63 -0.02
CA ALA A 374 -69.94 -17.23 -1.36
C ALA A 374 -71.21 -16.40 -1.26
N LEU A 375 -71.24 -15.22 -1.91
CA LEU A 375 -72.36 -14.65 -2.67
C LEU A 375 -72.08 -13.17 -3.03
N SER A 376 -71.62 -12.99 -4.27
CA SER A 376 -72.12 -12.07 -5.30
C SER A 376 -72.04 -10.53 -5.19
N PRO A 377 -71.88 -9.81 -6.33
CA PRO A 377 -71.58 -8.39 -6.41
C PRO A 377 -72.83 -7.50 -6.61
N ALA A 378 -72.79 -6.26 -6.11
CA ALA A 378 -73.79 -5.23 -6.36
C ALA A 378 -73.24 -4.05 -7.18
N LYS A 379 -74.14 -3.50 -8.00
CA LYS A 379 -73.97 -2.70 -9.23
C LYS A 379 -73.48 -1.24 -9.08
N PRO A 380 -73.09 -0.60 -10.20
CA PRO A 380 -72.47 0.72 -10.27
C PRO A 380 -73.46 1.88 -10.50
N SER A 381 -73.06 3.10 -10.16
CA SER A 381 -73.77 4.35 -10.49
C SER A 381 -73.20 5.02 -11.74
N GLN A 382 -74.15 5.39 -12.61
CA GLN A 382 -74.03 6.00 -13.94
C GLN A 382 -73.42 7.40 -13.99
N ARG A 383 -72.82 7.75 -15.15
CA ARG A 383 -73.20 8.81 -16.13
C ARG A 383 -71.93 9.19 -16.96
N VAL A 384 -71.89 9.45 -18.28
CA VAL A 384 -72.86 9.75 -19.35
C VAL A 384 -72.17 9.69 -20.74
N ARG A 385 -72.86 9.06 -21.75
CA ARG A 385 -72.98 9.25 -23.23
C ARG A 385 -71.73 9.58 -24.11
N LYS A 386 -71.50 9.00 -25.31
CA LYS A 386 -72.35 8.83 -26.55
C LYS A 386 -71.77 7.71 -27.51
N PRO A 387 -72.47 7.29 -28.60
CA PRO A 387 -72.36 5.95 -29.24
C PRO A 387 -71.77 5.84 -30.69
N GLU A 388 -71.29 4.61 -31.01
CA GLU A 388 -71.32 3.77 -32.27
C GLU A 388 -70.88 4.30 -33.67
N PRO A 389 -70.51 3.44 -34.67
CA PRO A 389 -70.79 1.99 -34.81
C PRO A 389 -69.64 1.04 -35.22
N LEU A 390 -70.03 -0.23 -35.22
CA LEU A 390 -69.43 -1.51 -35.63
C LEU A 390 -68.59 -1.52 -36.91
N ASP A 391 -67.57 -2.37 -36.94
CA ASP A 391 -67.33 -3.25 -38.08
C ASP A 391 -66.77 -4.61 -37.62
N GLU A 392 -67.41 -5.64 -38.15
CA GLU A 392 -67.18 -7.06 -37.97
C GLU A 392 -65.93 -7.48 -38.75
N SER A 393 -65.09 -8.37 -38.23
CA SER A 393 -64.52 -9.46 -39.03
C SER A 393 -63.76 -10.46 -38.14
N ASP A 394 -64.37 -11.62 -37.96
CA ASP A 394 -63.67 -12.91 -37.93
C ASP A 394 -62.66 -12.99 -39.06
N ASN A 395 -61.52 -13.63 -38.82
CA ASN A 395 -61.04 -14.71 -39.70
C ASN A 395 -59.87 -15.45 -39.06
N ASP A 396 -60.17 -16.70 -38.72
CA ASP A 396 -59.23 -17.80 -38.59
C ASP A 396 -58.33 -17.91 -39.84
N PHE A 397 -57.03 -18.17 -39.60
CA PHE A 397 -56.23 -19.07 -40.42
C PHE A 397 -55.08 -19.68 -39.60
#